data_AF-A0A2T7MTD9-F1
#
_entry.id   AF-A0A2T7MTD9-F1
#
_cell.length_a   1.000
_cell.length_b   1.000
_cell.length_c   1.000
_cell.angle_alpha   90.00
_cell.angle_beta   90.00
_cell.angle_gamma   90.00
#
_symmetry.space_group_name_H-M   'P 1'
#
loop_
_entity.id
_entity.type
_entity.pdbx_description
1 polymer ?
#
loop_
_entity_poly.entity_id
_entity_poly.type
_entity_poly.pdbx_seq_one_letter_code
_entity_poly.pdbx_strand_id
1 'polypeptide(L)'
;MANFVRLARARAVTGSPRAVVSRPRTLRPTGTALRTGPTNTPLGAPTDGTGPSGARPDGTPPGGAPTAGSRGRPTGPGAVPAVPAERASDRPAAEYELHHRRLAVEPDTETVFRALFSAGTHAFWLDSSRVERGRSRFSFLGDASGPLSETVRYRAGSGTVAVTGADGATTEVRGNVFDYLRDELERRRIPSRDLPFDFVCGYVGYLGYELRADCGSPLSRPSVADDAGWIFADRLVAVDHERGETHLLCLSRPDADDAARARQWLEGTARTLSALPRPKAEPVSAPPGHAPVRSGDRGADRYLADIQECLAQLRAGQSYEVCLTDTLGLPGDPDGLEVHSRLRRLNPAPYGAYLRLGEVEAACSSPERFLRITPGGTVESKPIKGTASREKDLEADVRARRALAEDAKARAENLMIVDLLRNDLGRVCEVGSVHVPRMMHVESYATVHQLVSTVRGRLAPAADPVTCVRACFPGGSMTGAPKLRTMEIIDRLEGRPRGLYSGSIGYFGLSGGADLNIVIRTAVRTGDRWSVGAGGAIVLDSDPQAELEEMRLKARAPVRAVLAAASLSVPERPGAPRADAPGAGPPPNVTAPVPAHHRT
;
A
#
# COMPACT_ATOMS: atom_id res chain seq x y z
N MET A 1 -5.46 -15.32 60.48
CA MET A 1 -6.20 -16.58 60.76
C MET A 1 -6.59 -17.12 59.38
N ALA A 2 -6.00 -18.20 58.85
CA ALA A 2 -5.98 -19.60 59.33
C ALA A 2 -7.37 -20.26 59.20
N ASN A 3 -7.60 -21.42 58.55
CA ASN A 3 -6.78 -22.36 57.72
C ASN A 3 -7.67 -22.86 56.54
N PHE A 4 -7.21 -23.45 55.44
CA PHE A 4 -6.65 -24.81 55.20
C PHE A 4 -6.15 -24.84 53.72
N VAL A 5 -5.04 -25.44 53.28
CA VAL A 5 -4.46 -26.81 53.44
C VAL A 5 -5.36 -27.90 52.82
N ARG A 6 -5.20 -28.38 51.57
CA ARG A 6 -4.06 -28.89 50.76
C ARG A 6 -3.75 -30.39 50.99
N LEU A 7 -4.25 -31.28 50.12
CA LEU A 7 -3.69 -32.58 49.65
C LEU A 7 -4.68 -33.20 48.62
N ALA A 8 -4.35 -34.16 47.72
CA ALA A 8 -3.11 -34.88 47.46
C ALA A 8 -2.93 -35.18 45.93
N ARG A 9 -1.76 -35.72 45.54
CA ARG A 9 -1.44 -36.25 44.19
C ARG A 9 -1.41 -37.78 44.21
N ALA A 10 -1.66 -38.46 43.08
CA ALA A 10 -0.72 -39.44 42.48
C ALA A 10 -1.23 -40.09 41.17
N ARG A 11 -0.29 -40.33 40.23
CA ARG A 11 -0.18 -41.38 39.18
C ARG A 11 -1.47 -41.96 38.56
N ALA A 12 -1.80 -41.81 37.27
CA ALA A 12 -1.06 -42.06 36.01
C ALA A 12 -0.85 -43.54 35.63
N VAL A 13 -1.41 -43.97 34.48
CA VAL A 13 -0.83 -44.89 33.46
C VAL A 13 -1.78 -44.99 32.23
N THR A 14 -1.20 -45.31 31.07
CA THR A 14 -1.72 -45.42 29.69
C THR A 14 -3.20 -45.82 29.44
N GLY A 15 -3.82 -45.21 28.42
CA GLY A 15 -5.00 -45.74 27.73
C GLY A 15 -5.43 -44.88 26.53
N SER A 16 -5.38 -45.41 25.30
CA SER A 16 -5.79 -44.70 24.07
C SER A 16 -7.02 -45.36 23.43
N PRO A 17 -8.14 -44.63 23.25
CA PRO A 17 -9.28 -45.10 22.48
C PRO A 17 -9.28 -44.55 21.04
N ARG A 18 -9.43 -45.45 20.06
CA ARG A 18 -9.63 -45.08 18.65
C ARG A 18 -10.94 -44.30 18.47
N ALA A 19 -10.89 -43.14 17.83
CA ALA A 19 -12.09 -42.49 17.30
C ALA A 19 -12.59 -43.23 16.04
N VAL A 20 -13.83 -43.73 16.06
CA VAL A 20 -14.44 -44.44 14.92
C VAL A 20 -15.10 -43.42 13.98
N VAL A 21 -14.80 -43.51 12.68
CA VAL A 21 -15.38 -42.63 11.66
C VAL A 21 -16.78 -43.12 11.26
N SER A 22 -17.81 -42.40 11.69
CA SER A 22 -19.20 -42.65 11.29
C SER A 22 -19.60 -41.78 10.08
N ARG A 23 -19.81 -42.41 8.92
CA ARG A 23 -20.35 -41.76 7.71
C ARG A 23 -21.87 -41.52 7.83
N PRO A 24 -22.38 -40.30 7.52
CA PRO A 24 -23.77 -40.13 7.11
C PRO A 24 -24.02 -40.79 5.74
N ARG A 25 -25.23 -41.31 5.53
CA ARG A 25 -25.66 -41.90 4.24
C ARG A 25 -26.10 -40.81 3.25
N THR A 26 -25.87 -41.07 1.96
CA THR A 26 -26.49 -40.31 0.87
C THR A 26 -27.98 -40.64 0.75
N LEU A 27 -28.79 -39.61 0.45
CA LEU A 27 -30.19 -39.75 0.03
C LEU A 27 -30.35 -39.05 -1.34
N ARG A 28 -30.94 -39.76 -2.31
CA ARG A 28 -31.36 -39.20 -3.60
C ARG A 28 -32.79 -38.69 -3.48
N PRO A 29 -33.12 -37.52 -4.07
CA PRO A 29 -34.43 -37.25 -4.62
C PRO A 29 -34.44 -37.61 -6.12
N THR A 30 -35.40 -38.44 -6.54
CA THR A 30 -35.82 -38.53 -7.95
C THR A 30 -36.94 -37.51 -8.18
N GLY A 31 -36.81 -36.63 -9.18
CA GLY A 31 -37.81 -35.61 -9.49
C GLY A 31 -37.79 -35.22 -10.96
N THR A 32 -38.86 -35.55 -11.68
CA THR A 32 -39.01 -35.37 -13.13
C THR A 32 -39.10 -33.90 -13.54
N ALA A 33 -38.58 -33.55 -14.71
CA ALA A 33 -38.69 -32.21 -15.27
C ALA A 33 -40.12 -31.89 -15.75
N LEU A 34 -40.54 -30.63 -15.61
CA LEU A 34 -41.73 -30.06 -16.24
C LEU A 34 -41.44 -28.65 -16.76
N ARG A 35 -41.73 -28.42 -18.04
CA ARG A 35 -41.62 -27.11 -18.70
C ARG A 35 -42.94 -26.34 -18.54
N THR A 36 -42.89 -25.17 -17.91
CA THR A 36 -43.80 -24.04 -18.24
C THR A 36 -43.08 -22.72 -17.99
N GLY A 37 -43.29 -21.76 -18.89
CA GLY A 37 -42.99 -20.36 -18.69
C GLY A 37 -44.01 -19.53 -19.47
N PRO A 38 -44.33 -18.29 -19.05
CA PRO A 38 -45.14 -17.38 -19.85
C PRO A 38 -44.26 -16.35 -20.57
N THR A 39 -44.48 -16.21 -21.88
CA THR A 39 -44.03 -15.07 -22.68
C THR A 39 -44.84 -13.81 -22.33
N ASN A 40 -44.25 -12.62 -22.47
CA ASN A 40 -45.00 -11.37 -22.34
C ASN A 40 -44.59 -10.36 -23.43
N THR A 41 -45.54 -10.00 -24.29
CA THR A 41 -45.39 -9.11 -25.46
C THR A 41 -46.65 -8.24 -25.53
N PRO A 42 -46.55 -6.91 -25.76
CA PRO A 42 -47.66 -6.00 -25.45
C PRO A 42 -48.82 -5.99 -26.46
N LEU A 43 -49.98 -5.55 -25.99
CA LEU A 43 -51.18 -5.26 -26.79
C LEU A 43 -51.14 -3.84 -27.40
N GLY A 44 -51.87 -3.66 -28.50
CA GLY A 44 -51.90 -2.42 -29.29
C GLY A 44 -52.94 -1.37 -28.88
N ALA A 45 -52.98 -0.27 -29.63
CA ALA A 45 -53.84 0.90 -29.43
C ALA A 45 -55.08 0.92 -30.36
N PRO A 46 -56.03 1.83 -30.14
CA PRO A 46 -56.96 2.33 -31.15
C PRO A 46 -56.57 3.72 -31.71
N THR A 47 -57.23 4.13 -32.79
CA THR A 47 -57.06 5.41 -33.53
C THR A 47 -58.20 6.43 -33.16
N ASP A 48 -58.44 7.63 -33.72
CA ASP A 48 -58.26 8.24 -35.06
C ASP A 48 -58.09 9.79 -35.04
N GLY A 49 -57.57 10.34 -36.15
CA GLY A 49 -57.97 11.65 -36.74
C GLY A 49 -57.32 12.95 -36.22
N THR A 50 -57.05 14.01 -37.02
CA THR A 50 -57.15 14.26 -38.48
C THR A 50 -56.12 15.33 -38.93
N GLY A 51 -55.73 15.38 -40.22
CA GLY A 51 -54.81 16.38 -40.82
C GLY A 51 -55.49 17.69 -41.31
N PRO A 52 -55.03 18.40 -42.38
CA PRO A 52 -53.96 18.04 -43.35
C PRO A 52 -53.06 19.18 -43.93
N SER A 53 -52.04 18.80 -44.74
CA SER A 53 -51.37 19.54 -45.88
C SER A 53 -50.64 20.89 -45.61
N GLY A 54 -49.50 21.25 -46.23
CA GLY A 54 -48.62 20.69 -47.28
C GLY A 54 -47.31 21.53 -47.36
N ALA A 55 -46.43 21.55 -48.38
CA ALA A 55 -46.28 20.82 -49.65
C ALA A 55 -44.78 20.90 -50.16
N ARG A 56 -44.52 20.96 -51.48
CA ARG A 56 -43.21 21.08 -52.22
C ARG A 56 -43.49 21.73 -53.63
N PRO A 57 -42.57 21.88 -54.63
CA PRO A 57 -41.11 21.61 -54.77
C PRO A 57 -40.36 22.85 -55.39
N ASP A 58 -39.23 22.88 -56.13
CA ASP A 58 -38.08 21.98 -56.49
C ASP A 58 -36.86 22.86 -56.96
N GLY A 59 -35.72 22.28 -57.40
CA GLY A 59 -34.69 22.97 -58.23
C GLY A 59 -33.24 22.45 -58.10
N THR A 60 -32.47 22.36 -59.20
CA THR A 60 -31.16 21.64 -59.25
C THR A 60 -30.02 22.42 -60.02
N PRO A 61 -28.82 21.89 -60.40
CA PRO A 61 -27.51 22.60 -60.33
C PRO A 61 -26.98 22.96 -61.77
N PRO A 62 -25.66 23.16 -62.10
CA PRO A 62 -24.40 23.14 -61.31
C PRO A 62 -23.32 24.21 -61.67
N GLY A 63 -22.12 24.11 -61.06
CA GLY A 63 -20.84 24.23 -61.80
C GLY A 63 -19.66 25.02 -61.19
N GLY A 64 -18.44 24.52 -61.42
CA GLY A 64 -17.21 25.33 -61.54
C GLY A 64 -16.27 25.45 -60.32
N ALA A 65 -14.99 25.16 -60.55
CA ALA A 65 -13.85 25.54 -59.68
C ALA A 65 -12.81 26.30 -60.51
N PRO A 66 -11.87 27.04 -59.88
CA PRO A 66 -10.46 26.68 -60.09
C PRO A 66 -9.56 26.82 -58.85
N THR A 67 -8.30 26.39 -58.99
CA THR A 67 -7.28 26.21 -57.96
C THR A 67 -6.20 27.31 -57.96
N ALA A 68 -5.62 27.66 -56.80
CA ALA A 68 -4.19 27.99 -56.62
C ALA A 68 -3.80 28.20 -55.13
N GLY A 69 -2.52 28.02 -54.78
CA GLY A 69 -1.91 28.64 -53.58
C GLY A 69 -1.37 27.67 -52.51
N SER A 70 -0.21 27.05 -52.74
CA SER A 70 0.48 26.25 -51.71
C SER A 70 1.39 27.10 -50.81
N ARG A 71 1.42 26.78 -49.52
CA ARG A 71 2.56 27.06 -48.60
C ARG A 71 2.78 25.85 -47.70
N GLY A 72 4.05 25.52 -47.46
CA GLY A 72 4.46 24.25 -46.84
C GLY A 72 4.11 24.13 -45.36
N ARG A 73 3.84 22.89 -44.92
CA ARG A 73 3.67 22.51 -43.52
C ARG A 73 4.99 21.89 -43.03
N PRO A 74 5.56 22.31 -41.88
CA PRO A 74 6.83 21.77 -41.41
C PRO A 74 6.70 20.29 -41.03
N THR A 75 7.72 19.51 -41.38
CA THR A 75 7.82 18.09 -41.03
C THR A 75 8.18 17.94 -39.54
N GLY A 76 7.27 17.33 -38.77
CA GLY A 76 7.60 16.86 -37.43
C GLY A 76 8.60 15.69 -37.46
N PRO A 77 9.23 15.36 -36.32
CA PRO A 77 10.13 14.21 -36.22
C PRO A 77 9.39 12.91 -36.58
N GLY A 78 10.09 11.98 -37.22
CA GLY A 78 9.49 10.78 -37.79
C GLY A 78 8.85 9.88 -36.73
N ALA A 79 7.62 9.44 -37.00
CA ALA A 79 6.96 8.43 -36.18
C ALA A 79 7.71 7.09 -36.30
N VAL A 80 8.21 6.58 -35.17
CA VAL A 80 8.68 5.19 -35.06
C VAL A 80 7.49 4.27 -35.35
N PRO A 81 7.64 3.18 -36.14
CA PRO A 81 6.55 2.26 -36.37
C PRO A 81 6.08 1.62 -35.06
N ALA A 82 4.82 1.81 -34.70
CA ALA A 82 4.23 1.17 -33.54
C ALA A 82 4.14 -0.35 -33.79
N VAL A 83 4.96 -1.12 -33.06
CA VAL A 83 4.83 -2.58 -33.00
C VAL A 83 3.44 -2.90 -32.42
N PRO A 84 2.66 -3.82 -33.01
CA PRO A 84 1.35 -4.17 -32.47
C PRO A 84 1.45 -4.70 -31.03
N ALA A 85 0.81 -4.01 -30.09
CA ALA A 85 0.80 -4.40 -28.68
C ALA A 85 0.04 -5.73 -28.49
N GLU A 86 0.79 -6.78 -28.16
CA GLU A 86 0.29 -8.10 -27.79
C GLU A 86 -0.53 -8.05 -26.49
N ARG A 87 -1.30 -9.10 -26.19
CA ARG A 87 -1.97 -9.26 -24.88
C ARG A 87 -1.19 -10.26 -24.02
N ALA A 88 -1.23 -10.06 -22.71
CA ALA A 88 -0.64 -11.03 -21.77
C ALA A 88 -1.23 -12.44 -21.92
N SER A 89 -2.54 -12.52 -22.18
CA SER A 89 -3.33 -13.74 -22.43
C SER A 89 -2.83 -14.61 -23.59
N ASP A 90 -2.10 -14.04 -24.54
CA ASP A 90 -1.78 -14.71 -25.80
C ASP A 90 -0.43 -15.47 -25.72
N ARG A 91 0.29 -15.31 -24.59
CA ARG A 91 1.61 -15.88 -24.33
C ARG A 91 1.55 -17.28 -23.68
N PRO A 92 2.46 -18.21 -24.02
CA PRO A 92 2.45 -19.57 -23.48
C PRO A 92 2.79 -19.64 -21.98
N ALA A 93 2.36 -20.70 -21.31
CA ALA A 93 2.74 -21.00 -19.92
C ALA A 93 4.27 -21.03 -19.73
N ALA A 94 4.76 -20.49 -18.61
CA ALA A 94 6.16 -20.61 -18.22
C ALA A 94 6.36 -21.76 -17.23
N GLU A 95 7.26 -22.67 -17.55
CA GLU A 95 7.76 -23.67 -16.62
C GLU A 95 8.93 -23.07 -15.80
N TYR A 96 8.81 -23.13 -14.48
CA TYR A 96 9.84 -22.66 -13.55
C TYR A 96 10.15 -23.70 -12.47
N GLU A 97 11.44 -23.92 -12.22
CA GLU A 97 11.91 -24.63 -11.04
C GLU A 97 12.15 -23.65 -9.88
N LEU A 98 11.58 -23.95 -8.70
CA LEU A 98 11.87 -23.21 -7.47
C LEU A 98 13.01 -23.86 -6.70
N HIS A 99 14.14 -23.16 -6.64
CA HIS A 99 15.28 -23.49 -5.80
C HIS A 99 15.14 -22.77 -4.45
N HIS A 100 15.31 -23.51 -3.35
CA HIS A 100 15.16 -22.99 -1.99
C HIS A 100 16.33 -23.43 -1.09
N ARG A 101 16.84 -22.50 -0.29
CA ARG A 101 17.83 -22.77 0.77
C ARG A 101 17.38 -22.13 2.08
N ARG A 102 17.52 -22.85 3.19
CA ARG A 102 17.25 -22.35 4.55
C ARG A 102 18.55 -22.19 5.32
N LEU A 103 18.69 -21.11 6.07
CA LEU A 103 19.85 -20.75 6.88
C LEU A 103 19.41 -20.51 8.32
N ALA A 104 20.15 -21.05 9.30
CA ALA A 104 19.87 -20.85 10.74
C ALA A 104 20.51 -19.55 11.26
N VAL A 105 20.17 -18.42 10.61
CA VAL A 105 20.62 -17.06 10.97
C VAL A 105 19.50 -16.05 10.79
N GLU A 106 19.52 -15.03 11.65
CA GLU A 106 18.72 -13.81 11.52
C GLU A 106 19.67 -12.59 11.48
N PRO A 107 20.11 -12.18 10.28
CA PRO A 107 20.82 -10.92 10.08
C PRO A 107 19.84 -9.73 10.17
N ASP A 108 20.32 -8.56 10.57
CA ASP A 108 19.48 -7.35 10.55
C ASP A 108 19.12 -6.99 9.10
N THR A 109 17.84 -6.73 8.87
CA THR A 109 17.28 -6.55 7.53
C THR A 109 17.72 -5.24 6.85
N GLU A 110 18.07 -4.20 7.62
CA GLU A 110 18.69 -2.99 7.04
C GLU A 110 20.10 -3.31 6.50
N THR A 111 20.88 -4.05 7.29
CA THR A 111 22.21 -4.53 6.93
C THR A 111 22.17 -5.46 5.72
N VAL A 112 21.18 -6.37 5.64
CA VAL A 112 20.95 -7.21 4.45
C VAL A 112 20.66 -6.37 3.21
N PHE A 113 19.75 -5.40 3.31
CA PHE A 113 19.37 -4.58 2.16
C PHE A 113 20.54 -3.74 1.65
N ARG A 114 21.30 -3.12 2.55
CA ARG A 114 22.52 -2.35 2.23
C ARG A 114 23.65 -3.22 1.65
N ALA A 115 23.71 -4.51 1.98
CA ALA A 115 24.73 -5.43 1.49
C ALA A 115 24.40 -6.11 0.14
N LEU A 116 23.12 -6.21 -0.23
CA LEU A 116 22.68 -6.97 -1.41
C LEU A 116 21.94 -6.15 -2.47
N PHE A 117 21.12 -5.16 -2.09
CA PHE A 117 20.07 -4.61 -2.97
C PHE A 117 20.08 -3.09 -3.13
N SER A 118 20.77 -2.34 -2.26
CA SER A 118 20.75 -0.86 -2.28
C SER A 118 21.45 -0.21 -3.48
N ALA A 119 22.22 -0.97 -4.29
CA ALA A 119 22.87 -0.46 -5.49
C ALA A 119 21.91 -0.32 -6.70
N GLY A 120 20.75 -0.99 -6.66
CA GLY A 120 19.79 -0.99 -7.77
C GLY A 120 18.92 0.27 -7.84
N THR A 121 18.35 0.52 -9.03
CA THR A 121 17.26 1.48 -9.26
C THR A 121 15.87 0.86 -9.04
N HIS A 122 15.80 -0.46 -8.94
CA HIS A 122 14.57 -1.24 -8.77
C HIS A 122 14.78 -2.29 -7.68
N ALA A 123 14.32 -2.01 -6.46
CA ALA A 123 14.55 -2.83 -5.28
C ALA A 123 13.41 -2.71 -4.26
N PHE A 124 13.19 -3.76 -3.47
CA PHE A 124 12.13 -3.82 -2.47
C PHE A 124 12.62 -4.44 -1.15
N TRP A 125 12.05 -3.94 -0.05
CA TRP A 125 12.15 -4.51 1.27
C TRP A 125 10.81 -4.33 1.97
N LEU A 126 9.98 -5.38 1.96
CA LEU A 126 8.78 -5.44 2.79
C LEU A 126 9.25 -5.74 4.23
N ASP A 127 8.98 -4.82 5.17
CA ASP A 127 9.70 -4.73 6.45
C ASP A 127 8.75 -4.93 7.64
N SER A 128 8.82 -6.12 8.26
CA SER A 128 8.20 -6.39 9.57
C SER A 128 9.00 -5.73 10.71
N SER A 129 9.33 -4.44 10.57
CA SER A 129 10.11 -3.63 11.52
C SER A 129 9.56 -3.66 12.95
N ARG A 130 8.28 -4.02 13.10
CA ARG A 130 7.62 -4.34 14.35
C ARG A 130 7.03 -5.74 14.26
N VAL A 131 7.72 -6.70 14.87
CA VAL A 131 7.33 -8.11 14.88
C VAL A 131 6.16 -8.32 15.83
N GLU A 132 4.99 -8.62 15.30
CA GLU A 132 3.78 -8.94 16.08
C GLU A 132 3.28 -10.33 15.69
N ARG A 133 3.19 -11.23 16.68
CA ARG A 133 2.92 -12.66 16.46
C ARG A 133 1.63 -12.88 15.68
N GLY A 134 1.72 -13.61 14.57
CA GLY A 134 0.58 -13.86 13.67
C GLY A 134 0.09 -12.64 12.86
N ARG A 135 0.82 -11.52 12.86
CA ARG A 135 0.54 -10.31 12.06
C ARG A 135 1.68 -10.01 11.09
N SER A 136 2.90 -9.87 11.61
CA SER A 136 4.10 -9.36 10.94
C SER A 136 5.34 -10.16 11.36
N ARG A 137 5.47 -11.36 10.79
CA ARG A 137 6.54 -12.33 11.12
C ARG A 137 7.75 -12.25 10.19
N PHE A 138 7.55 -11.79 8.95
CA PHE A 138 8.53 -11.92 7.88
C PHE A 138 8.90 -10.57 7.28
N SER A 139 10.18 -10.38 6.99
CA SER A 139 10.63 -9.36 6.06
C SER A 139 11.08 -10.01 4.74
N PHE A 140 10.70 -9.42 3.61
CA PHE A 140 11.04 -9.91 2.27
C PHE A 140 11.86 -8.87 1.51
N LEU A 141 13.01 -9.28 0.97
CA LEU A 141 14.00 -8.37 0.37
C LEU A 141 14.45 -8.90 -1.00
N GLY A 142 14.61 -8.01 -1.97
CA GLY A 142 15.08 -8.36 -3.32
C GLY A 142 15.14 -7.17 -4.27
N ASP A 143 15.42 -7.45 -5.54
CA ASP A 143 15.58 -6.46 -6.60
C ASP A 143 15.19 -7.01 -7.98
N ALA A 144 15.38 -6.19 -9.02
CA ALA A 144 15.26 -6.60 -10.43
C ALA A 144 16.62 -6.97 -11.07
N SER A 145 17.50 -7.68 -10.35
CA SER A 145 18.79 -8.19 -10.88
C SER A 145 18.72 -9.62 -11.44
N GLY A 146 17.54 -10.23 -11.45
CA GLY A 146 17.33 -11.63 -11.80
C GLY A 146 17.19 -11.88 -13.30
N PRO A 147 17.67 -13.03 -13.83
CA PRO A 147 17.60 -13.38 -15.26
C PRO A 147 16.18 -13.69 -15.75
N LEU A 148 15.21 -13.80 -14.83
CA LEU A 148 13.78 -13.93 -15.14
C LEU A 148 12.98 -12.69 -14.68
N SER A 149 13.65 -11.71 -14.07
CA SER A 149 13.02 -10.50 -13.56
C SER A 149 12.56 -9.55 -14.67
N GLU A 150 11.56 -8.76 -14.35
CA GLU A 150 11.07 -7.68 -15.20
C GLU A 150 10.52 -6.57 -14.30
N THR A 151 10.37 -5.36 -14.84
CA THR A 151 9.65 -4.28 -14.18
C THR A 151 8.42 -3.90 -14.99
N VAL A 152 7.32 -3.64 -14.29
CA VAL A 152 6.00 -3.37 -14.88
C VAL A 152 5.53 -2.01 -14.41
N ARG A 153 5.19 -1.12 -15.34
CA ARG A 153 4.73 0.25 -15.06
C ARG A 153 3.43 0.56 -15.80
N TYR A 154 2.53 1.28 -15.15
CA TYR A 154 1.20 1.59 -15.67
C TYR A 154 0.67 2.93 -15.12
N ARG A 155 -0.07 3.68 -15.94
CA ARG A 155 -0.83 4.88 -15.53
C ARG A 155 -2.31 4.63 -15.76
N ALA A 156 -3.15 5.02 -14.80
CA ALA A 156 -4.59 4.77 -14.83
C ALA A 156 -5.22 5.26 -16.14
N GLY A 157 -5.89 4.36 -16.87
CA GLY A 157 -6.55 4.66 -18.13
C GLY A 157 -5.65 4.81 -19.37
N SER A 158 -4.34 4.50 -19.32
CA SER A 158 -3.47 4.54 -20.51
C SER A 158 -3.89 3.56 -21.62
N GLY A 159 -4.45 2.41 -21.22
CA GLY A 159 -4.75 1.27 -22.11
C GLY A 159 -3.54 0.41 -22.49
N THR A 160 -2.34 0.77 -22.06
CA THR A 160 -1.09 -0.01 -22.24
C THR A 160 -0.27 -0.08 -20.95
N VAL A 161 0.29 -1.26 -20.70
CA VAL A 161 1.21 -1.57 -19.59
C VAL A 161 2.63 -1.65 -20.18
N ALA A 162 3.57 -0.87 -19.64
CA ALA A 162 4.96 -0.92 -20.04
C ALA A 162 5.70 -2.01 -19.24
N VAL A 163 6.43 -2.88 -19.93
CA VAL A 163 7.15 -4.02 -19.34
C VAL A 163 8.59 -3.99 -19.80
N THR A 164 9.54 -3.85 -18.87
CA THR A 164 10.98 -3.87 -19.14
C THR A 164 11.58 -5.19 -18.64
N GLY A 165 12.15 -6.00 -19.53
CA GLY A 165 12.78 -7.28 -19.18
C GLY A 165 14.18 -7.15 -18.57
N ALA A 166 14.73 -8.27 -18.09
CA ALA A 166 16.10 -8.37 -17.57
C ALA A 166 17.21 -8.05 -18.61
N ASP A 167 16.87 -8.01 -19.90
CA ASP A 167 17.71 -7.55 -21.01
C ASP A 167 17.67 -6.02 -21.21
N GLY A 168 16.80 -5.31 -20.47
CA GLY A 168 16.54 -3.88 -20.62
C GLY A 168 15.57 -3.54 -21.76
N ALA A 169 15.09 -4.52 -22.54
CA ALA A 169 14.13 -4.28 -23.60
C ALA A 169 12.76 -3.93 -23.00
N THR A 170 12.15 -2.85 -23.49
CA THR A 170 10.82 -2.42 -23.03
C THR A 170 9.78 -2.66 -24.11
N THR A 171 8.67 -3.29 -23.73
CA THR A 171 7.51 -3.58 -24.59
C THR A 171 6.24 -2.99 -24.00
N GLU A 172 5.25 -2.69 -24.85
CA GLU A 172 3.91 -2.30 -24.41
C GLU A 172 2.92 -3.44 -24.61
N VAL A 173 2.24 -3.83 -23.54
CA VAL A 173 1.20 -4.87 -23.53
C VAL A 173 -0.16 -4.20 -23.38
N ARG A 174 -1.13 -4.58 -24.21
CA ARG A 174 -2.45 -3.94 -24.22
C ARG A 174 -3.29 -4.36 -23.01
N GLY A 175 -3.74 -3.40 -22.19
CA GLY A 175 -4.61 -3.66 -21.04
C GLY A 175 -4.49 -2.63 -19.91
N ASN A 176 -4.90 -3.04 -18.71
CA ASN A 176 -4.55 -2.37 -17.45
C ASN A 176 -3.71 -3.32 -16.58
N VAL A 177 -3.11 -2.78 -15.52
CA VAL A 177 -2.20 -3.55 -14.65
C VAL A 177 -2.86 -4.74 -13.96
N PHE A 178 -4.15 -4.68 -13.62
CA PHE A 178 -4.84 -5.81 -12.96
C PHE A 178 -5.03 -6.99 -13.91
N ASP A 179 -5.43 -6.73 -15.15
CA ASP A 179 -5.57 -7.77 -16.17
C ASP A 179 -4.20 -8.37 -16.53
N TYR A 180 -3.16 -7.54 -16.66
CA TYR A 180 -1.78 -8.00 -16.87
C TYR A 180 -1.28 -8.91 -15.74
N LEU A 181 -1.42 -8.47 -14.48
CA LEU A 181 -0.91 -9.22 -13.32
C LEU A 181 -1.64 -10.55 -13.15
N ARG A 182 -2.97 -10.59 -13.34
CA ARG A 182 -3.74 -11.85 -13.30
C ARG A 182 -3.23 -12.83 -14.34
N ASP A 183 -3.17 -12.39 -15.60
CA ASP A 183 -2.82 -13.27 -16.72
C ASP A 183 -1.40 -13.83 -16.54
N GLU A 184 -0.45 -12.99 -16.10
CA GLU A 184 0.91 -13.44 -15.81
C GLU A 184 1.04 -14.32 -14.57
N LEU A 185 0.27 -14.09 -13.50
CA LEU A 185 0.31 -14.96 -12.32
C LEU A 185 -0.20 -16.38 -12.62
N GLU A 186 -1.25 -16.52 -13.44
CA GLU A 186 -1.72 -17.84 -13.88
C GLU A 186 -0.72 -18.49 -14.86
N ARG A 187 -0.18 -17.71 -15.80
CA ARG A 187 0.82 -18.16 -16.79
C ARG A 187 2.17 -18.56 -16.17
N ARG A 188 2.51 -18.06 -14.98
CA ARG A 188 3.76 -18.32 -14.22
C ARG A 188 3.55 -19.19 -12.96
N ARG A 189 2.36 -19.75 -12.77
CA ARG A 189 1.89 -20.36 -11.52
C ARG A 189 2.75 -21.53 -11.05
N ILE A 190 3.09 -21.56 -9.76
CA ILE A 190 3.87 -22.63 -9.12
C ILE A 190 3.01 -23.31 -8.04
N PRO A 191 2.99 -24.65 -7.93
CA PRO A 191 2.29 -25.34 -6.84
C PRO A 191 2.75 -24.88 -5.46
N SER A 192 1.80 -24.64 -4.56
CA SER A 192 2.10 -24.30 -3.17
C SER A 192 2.97 -25.37 -2.50
N ARG A 193 3.96 -24.95 -1.72
CA ARG A 193 4.92 -25.81 -1.01
C ARG A 193 4.85 -25.57 0.50
N ASP A 194 5.43 -26.47 1.28
CA ASP A 194 5.58 -26.34 2.74
C ASP A 194 6.65 -25.29 3.10
N LEU A 195 6.32 -24.03 2.83
CA LEU A 195 7.04 -22.83 3.26
C LEU A 195 6.20 -22.09 4.31
N PRO A 196 6.80 -21.43 5.30
CA PRO A 196 6.06 -20.83 6.40
C PRO A 196 5.40 -19.47 6.05
N PHE A 197 5.43 -19.07 4.76
CA PHE A 197 4.92 -17.79 4.23
C PHE A 197 4.31 -17.97 2.84
N ASP A 198 3.43 -17.04 2.45
CA ASP A 198 2.68 -17.11 1.18
C ASP A 198 3.42 -16.49 -0.04
N PHE A 199 4.49 -15.70 0.16
CA PHE A 199 5.25 -15.07 -0.95
C PHE A 199 6.30 -16.03 -1.53
N VAL A 200 5.91 -16.80 -2.55
CA VAL A 200 6.76 -17.78 -3.23
C VAL A 200 7.22 -17.25 -4.59
N CYS A 201 8.08 -16.22 -4.56
CA CYS A 201 8.44 -15.39 -5.73
C CYS A 201 7.20 -14.77 -6.43
N GLY A 202 7.39 -13.95 -7.46
CA GLY A 202 6.30 -13.30 -8.19
C GLY A 202 6.33 -11.77 -8.07
N TYR A 203 5.18 -11.10 -8.23
CA TYR A 203 5.12 -9.65 -8.33
C TYR A 203 5.12 -8.98 -6.96
N VAL A 204 5.98 -7.98 -6.77
CA VAL A 204 6.04 -7.10 -5.58
C VAL A 204 6.15 -5.65 -6.02
N GLY A 205 5.38 -4.75 -5.40
CA GLY A 205 5.17 -3.41 -5.93
C GLY A 205 4.04 -2.64 -5.26
N TYR A 206 3.44 -1.71 -6.01
CA TYR A 206 2.37 -0.83 -5.53
C TYR A 206 1.19 -0.67 -6.49
N LEU A 207 0.04 -0.37 -5.88
CA LEU A 207 -1.18 0.16 -6.50
C LEU A 207 -1.40 1.58 -5.98
N GLY A 208 -1.32 2.59 -6.85
CA GLY A 208 -1.68 3.97 -6.56
C GLY A 208 -3.19 4.14 -6.44
N TYR A 209 -3.63 5.13 -5.65
CA TYR A 209 -5.05 5.39 -5.37
C TYR A 209 -5.87 5.64 -6.64
N GLU A 210 -5.27 6.26 -7.65
CA GLU A 210 -5.85 6.58 -8.95
C GLU A 210 -6.26 5.36 -9.78
N LEU A 211 -5.72 4.17 -9.49
CA LEU A 211 -6.18 2.90 -10.07
C LEU A 211 -7.64 2.56 -9.70
N ARG A 212 -8.28 3.35 -8.82
CA ARG A 212 -9.74 3.38 -8.66
C ARG A 212 -10.48 3.56 -10.00
N ALA A 213 -9.85 4.18 -11.01
CA ALA A 213 -10.34 4.25 -12.39
C ALA A 213 -10.72 2.86 -12.95
N ASP A 214 -9.75 1.94 -12.95
CA ASP A 214 -9.90 0.56 -13.42
C ASP A 214 -10.73 -0.33 -12.48
N CYS A 215 -11.14 0.22 -11.32
CA CYS A 215 -12.01 -0.40 -10.32
C CYS A 215 -13.44 0.18 -10.34
N GLY A 216 -13.76 1.07 -11.30
CA GLY A 216 -15.12 1.61 -11.51
C GLY A 216 -15.38 3.01 -10.93
N SER A 217 -14.35 3.75 -10.55
CA SER A 217 -14.44 5.15 -10.08
C SER A 217 -13.63 6.07 -11.00
N PRO A 218 -14.24 6.76 -11.98
CA PRO A 218 -13.51 7.62 -12.89
C PRO A 218 -12.79 8.77 -12.17
N LEU A 219 -11.75 9.31 -12.82
CA LEU A 219 -10.93 10.42 -12.31
C LEU A 219 -11.33 11.71 -13.02
N SER A 220 -11.54 12.82 -12.29
CA SER A 220 -11.60 14.15 -12.91
C SER A 220 -10.21 14.69 -13.26
N ARG A 221 -9.16 14.12 -12.65
CA ARG A 221 -7.75 14.52 -12.83
C ARG A 221 -6.85 13.27 -12.81
N PRO A 222 -6.22 12.87 -13.93
CA PRO A 222 -5.26 11.77 -13.94
C PRO A 222 -3.95 12.15 -13.25
N SER A 223 -3.16 11.15 -12.88
CA SER A 223 -1.79 11.33 -12.37
C SER A 223 -0.82 11.71 -13.50
N VAL A 224 0.28 12.39 -13.12
CA VAL A 224 1.42 12.64 -14.02
C VAL A 224 2.45 11.51 -13.90
N ALA A 225 2.56 10.88 -12.71
CA ALA A 225 3.43 9.74 -12.47
C ALA A 225 2.85 8.44 -13.06
N ASP A 226 3.51 7.32 -12.81
CA ASP A 226 2.91 5.99 -12.96
C ASP A 226 2.06 5.67 -11.71
N ASP A 227 0.87 5.13 -11.93
CA ASP A 227 -0.10 4.76 -10.89
C ASP A 227 0.08 3.31 -10.43
N ALA A 228 0.90 2.50 -11.12
CA ALA A 228 1.33 1.19 -10.64
C ALA A 228 2.78 0.93 -11.03
N GLY A 229 3.52 0.27 -10.15
CA GLY A 229 4.90 -0.14 -10.39
C GLY A 229 5.20 -1.45 -9.68
N TRP A 230 5.74 -2.43 -10.40
CA TRP A 230 6.03 -3.78 -9.89
C TRP A 230 7.37 -4.31 -10.38
N ILE A 231 7.99 -5.18 -9.57
CA ILE A 231 9.10 -6.05 -9.93
C ILE A 231 8.57 -7.48 -9.95
N PHE A 232 8.87 -8.26 -10.99
CA PHE A 232 8.80 -9.72 -10.91
C PHE A 232 10.04 -10.22 -10.17
N ALA A 233 9.89 -10.48 -8.88
CA ALA A 233 10.93 -11.03 -8.03
C ALA A 233 11.06 -12.54 -8.29
N ASP A 234 11.95 -12.91 -9.21
CA ASP A 234 12.40 -14.29 -9.43
C ASP A 234 13.33 -14.78 -8.29
N ARG A 235 13.93 -13.83 -7.55
CA ARG A 235 14.85 -14.03 -6.43
C ARG A 235 14.40 -13.21 -5.23
N LEU A 236 14.45 -13.80 -4.04
CA LEU A 236 14.23 -13.05 -2.79
C LEU A 236 14.90 -13.69 -1.56
N VAL A 237 15.11 -12.86 -0.55
CA VAL A 237 15.49 -13.23 0.82
C VAL A 237 14.26 -13.02 1.71
N ALA A 238 13.87 -14.03 2.47
CA ALA A 238 12.80 -13.96 3.46
C ALA A 238 13.35 -14.26 4.87
N VAL A 239 13.27 -13.30 5.78
CA VAL A 239 13.76 -13.43 7.17
C VAL A 239 12.59 -13.74 8.09
N ASP A 240 12.68 -14.80 8.89
CA ASP A 240 11.65 -15.26 9.84
C ASP A 240 11.99 -14.83 11.27
N HIS A 241 11.38 -13.72 11.69
CA HIS A 241 11.61 -13.10 13.00
C HIS A 241 10.94 -13.82 14.17
N GLU A 242 10.11 -14.86 13.93
CA GLU A 242 9.60 -15.72 15.01
C GLU A 242 10.51 -16.93 15.25
N ARG A 243 11.34 -17.32 14.27
CA ARG A 243 12.20 -18.52 14.34
C ARG A 243 13.70 -18.23 14.40
N GLY A 244 14.14 -17.03 13.99
CA GLY A 244 15.56 -16.71 13.85
C GLY A 244 16.20 -17.40 12.63
N GLU A 245 15.43 -17.61 11.57
CA GLU A 245 15.83 -18.35 10.37
C GLU A 245 15.68 -17.48 9.11
N THR A 246 16.52 -17.70 8.10
CA THR A 246 16.43 -17.01 6.80
C THR A 246 16.23 -18.01 5.67
N HIS A 247 15.32 -17.70 4.75
CA HIS A 247 15.02 -18.47 3.56
C HIS A 247 15.49 -17.71 2.31
N LEU A 248 16.16 -18.40 1.40
CA LEU A 248 16.56 -17.90 0.08
C LEU A 248 15.77 -18.62 -1.00
N LEU A 249 15.16 -17.87 -1.90
CA LEU A 249 14.35 -18.37 -3.00
C LEU A 249 14.91 -17.85 -4.33
N CYS A 250 15.02 -18.73 -5.33
CA CYS A 250 15.40 -18.38 -6.69
C CYS A 250 14.63 -19.27 -7.67
N LEU A 251 14.05 -18.67 -8.71
CA LEU A 251 13.51 -19.40 -9.86
C LEU A 251 14.62 -19.70 -10.87
N SER A 252 14.41 -20.73 -11.68
CA SER A 252 15.11 -20.94 -12.96
C SER A 252 14.12 -21.50 -13.99
N ARG A 253 14.46 -21.44 -15.29
CA ARG A 253 13.83 -22.34 -16.28
C ARG A 253 14.27 -23.79 -16.01
N PRO A 254 13.59 -24.82 -16.56
CA PRO A 254 14.04 -26.21 -16.56
C PRO A 254 15.21 -26.42 -17.54
N ASP A 255 16.33 -25.76 -17.25
CA ASP A 255 17.57 -25.74 -18.01
C ASP A 255 18.74 -25.89 -17.03
N ALA A 256 19.69 -26.78 -17.33
CA ALA A 256 20.83 -27.10 -16.48
C ALA A 256 21.71 -25.88 -16.17
N ASP A 257 21.85 -24.96 -17.13
CA ASP A 257 22.64 -23.73 -16.98
C ASP A 257 21.90 -22.70 -16.12
N ASP A 258 20.57 -22.60 -16.27
CA ASP A 258 19.73 -21.71 -15.47
C ASP A 258 19.62 -22.21 -14.01
N ALA A 259 19.52 -23.52 -13.82
CA ALA A 259 19.61 -24.18 -12.52
C ALA A 259 21.04 -24.10 -11.91
N ALA A 260 22.11 -24.00 -12.73
CA ALA A 260 23.46 -23.70 -12.24
C ALA A 260 23.57 -22.25 -11.74
N ARG A 261 23.06 -21.28 -12.51
CA ARG A 261 22.97 -19.86 -12.11
C ARG A 261 22.18 -19.68 -10.81
N ALA A 262 21.05 -20.37 -10.66
CA ALA A 262 20.24 -20.33 -9.44
C ALA A 262 21.01 -20.86 -8.21
N ARG A 263 21.69 -22.01 -8.32
CA ARG A 263 22.53 -22.58 -7.25
C ARG A 263 23.72 -21.66 -6.90
N GLN A 264 24.35 -21.04 -7.91
CA GLN A 264 25.44 -20.09 -7.70
C GLN A 264 24.98 -18.85 -6.92
N TRP A 265 23.80 -18.30 -7.25
CA TRP A 265 23.21 -17.19 -6.49
C TRP A 265 22.90 -17.59 -5.04
N LEU A 266 22.27 -18.76 -4.82
CA LEU A 266 21.97 -19.28 -3.48
C LEU A 266 23.22 -19.53 -2.63
N GLU A 267 24.37 -19.86 -3.22
CA GLU A 267 25.65 -20.01 -2.52
C GLU A 267 26.41 -18.69 -2.35
N GLY A 268 26.28 -17.74 -3.28
CA GLY A 268 26.76 -16.36 -3.10
C GLY A 268 26.07 -15.67 -1.93
N THR A 269 24.74 -15.57 -2.01
CA THR A 269 23.90 -14.91 -1.00
C THR A 269 24.05 -15.56 0.38
N ALA A 270 24.09 -16.90 0.47
CA ALA A 270 24.29 -17.59 1.75
C ALA A 270 25.65 -17.26 2.40
N ARG A 271 26.72 -17.13 1.63
CA ARG A 271 28.04 -16.73 2.17
C ARG A 271 28.03 -15.27 2.63
N THR A 272 27.46 -14.35 1.84
CA THR A 272 27.33 -12.94 2.24
C THR A 272 26.55 -12.82 3.55
N LEU A 273 25.35 -13.42 3.65
CA LEU A 273 24.52 -13.38 4.85
C LEU A 273 25.19 -14.02 6.08
N SER A 274 25.99 -15.07 5.89
CA SER A 274 26.74 -15.72 6.97
C SER A 274 27.95 -14.90 7.44
N ALA A 275 28.43 -13.97 6.62
CA ALA A 275 29.53 -13.05 6.94
C ALA A 275 29.06 -11.69 7.49
N LEU A 276 27.76 -11.37 7.41
CA LEU A 276 27.22 -10.14 8.00
C LEU A 276 27.36 -10.15 9.53
N PRO A 277 27.61 -8.98 10.16
CA PRO A 277 27.61 -8.88 11.62
C PRO A 277 26.22 -9.24 12.17
N ARG A 278 26.19 -9.98 13.29
CA ARG A 278 24.94 -10.22 14.02
C ARG A 278 24.35 -8.89 14.52
N PRO A 279 23.02 -8.76 14.62
CA PRO A 279 22.39 -7.54 15.11
C PRO A 279 22.95 -7.10 16.47
N LYS A 280 23.53 -5.91 16.52
CA LYS A 280 23.72 -5.18 17.79
C LYS A 280 22.39 -4.52 18.15
N ALA A 281 21.87 -4.83 19.34
CA ALA A 281 20.73 -4.11 19.89
C ALA A 281 21.18 -2.72 20.36
N GLU A 282 21.27 -1.76 19.43
CA GLU A 282 21.55 -0.38 19.78
C GLU A 282 20.33 0.27 20.46
N PRO A 283 20.50 1.01 21.58
CA PRO A 283 19.40 1.71 22.21
C PRO A 283 18.79 2.74 21.26
N VAL A 284 17.47 2.71 21.08
CA VAL A 284 16.75 3.66 20.22
C VAL A 284 16.73 5.04 20.87
N SER A 285 17.79 5.81 20.67
CA SER A 285 17.84 7.23 20.98
C SER A 285 16.95 7.98 19.99
N ALA A 286 15.70 8.25 20.38
CA ALA A 286 14.88 9.21 19.67
C ALA A 286 15.62 10.55 19.65
N PRO A 287 15.94 11.15 18.48
CA PRO A 287 16.68 12.40 18.48
C PRO A 287 15.87 13.50 19.19
N PRO A 288 16.51 14.50 19.82
CA PRO A 288 15.79 15.68 20.27
C PRO A 288 15.25 16.44 19.04
N GLY A 289 14.02 16.96 19.11
CA GLY A 289 13.47 17.80 18.03
C GLY A 289 11.95 17.84 17.94
N HIS A 290 11.39 19.03 18.11
CA HIS A 290 10.00 19.36 17.81
C HIS A 290 9.92 20.20 16.53
N ALA A 291 10.21 19.59 15.37
CA ALA A 291 9.92 20.22 14.09
C ALA A 291 8.38 20.36 13.94
N PRO A 292 7.82 21.58 13.85
CA PRO A 292 6.38 21.76 13.74
C PRO A 292 5.90 21.37 12.35
N VAL A 293 4.97 20.42 12.29
CA VAL A 293 4.30 20.03 11.05
C VAL A 293 3.32 21.13 10.67
N ARG A 294 3.63 21.87 9.60
CA ARG A 294 2.70 22.84 9.00
C ARG A 294 1.48 22.12 8.41
N SER A 295 0.42 22.86 8.07
CA SER A 295 -0.59 22.33 7.13
C SER A 295 0.09 21.95 5.80
N GLY A 296 -0.50 21.03 5.05
CA GLY A 296 -0.02 20.69 3.71
C GLY A 296 -0.24 21.78 2.68
N ASP A 297 0.04 21.44 1.42
CA ASP A 297 0.20 22.40 0.32
C ASP A 297 -1.03 23.31 0.09
N ARG A 298 -2.21 22.94 0.61
CA ARG A 298 -3.47 23.68 0.47
C ARG A 298 -3.74 24.70 1.59
N GLY A 299 -2.99 24.64 2.70
CA GLY A 299 -3.17 25.52 3.86
C GLY A 299 -4.25 25.07 4.86
N ALA A 300 -4.11 25.51 6.11
CA ALA A 300 -4.99 25.09 7.21
C ALA A 300 -6.46 25.50 6.99
N ASP A 301 -6.68 26.75 6.59
CA ASP A 301 -8.03 27.32 6.43
C ASP A 301 -8.82 26.61 5.32
N ARG A 302 -8.13 26.18 4.25
CA ARG A 302 -8.75 25.38 3.19
C ARG A 302 -9.12 23.98 3.68
N TYR A 303 -8.25 23.32 4.43
CA TYR A 303 -8.53 22.00 5.01
C TYR A 303 -9.73 22.06 5.97
N LEU A 304 -9.81 23.12 6.80
CA LEU A 304 -10.96 23.37 7.69
C LEU A 304 -12.26 23.64 6.91
N ALA A 305 -12.20 24.38 5.80
CA ALA A 305 -13.34 24.61 4.92
C ALA A 305 -13.80 23.31 4.22
N ASP A 306 -12.86 22.46 3.79
CA ASP A 306 -13.18 21.15 3.20
C ASP A 306 -13.78 20.19 4.24
N ILE A 307 -13.38 20.25 5.52
CA ILE A 307 -14.06 19.52 6.60
C ILE A 307 -15.51 19.99 6.76
N GLN A 308 -15.78 21.29 6.72
CA GLN A 308 -17.15 21.81 6.81
C GLN A 308 -18.04 21.38 5.64
N GLU A 309 -17.47 21.33 4.43
CA GLU A 309 -18.15 20.77 3.25
C GLU A 309 -18.35 19.25 3.36
N CYS A 310 -17.38 18.48 3.88
CA CYS A 310 -17.61 17.07 4.25
C CYS A 310 -18.81 16.93 5.21
N LEU A 311 -18.84 17.70 6.30
CA LEU A 311 -19.95 17.70 7.27
C LEU A 311 -21.29 18.10 6.62
N ALA A 312 -21.29 19.00 5.63
CA ALA A 312 -22.48 19.33 4.85
C ALA A 312 -22.96 18.16 3.98
N GLN A 313 -22.04 17.47 3.29
CA GLN A 313 -22.35 16.27 2.49
C GLN A 313 -22.90 15.11 3.36
N LEU A 314 -22.36 14.92 4.57
CA LEU A 314 -22.88 13.95 5.55
C LEU A 314 -24.30 14.29 5.98
N ARG A 315 -24.57 15.55 6.37
CA ARG A 315 -25.91 16.04 6.74
C ARG A 315 -26.92 15.94 5.59
N ALA A 316 -26.46 16.05 4.34
CA ALA A 316 -27.25 15.84 3.14
C ALA A 316 -27.38 14.36 2.70
N GLY A 317 -26.98 13.40 3.56
CA GLY A 317 -27.12 11.96 3.32
C GLY A 317 -26.29 11.42 2.16
N GLN A 318 -25.27 12.15 1.70
CA GLN A 318 -24.45 11.77 0.54
C GLN A 318 -23.38 10.72 0.88
N SER A 319 -23.02 10.63 2.16
CA SER A 319 -22.04 9.71 2.73
C SER A 319 -22.27 9.60 4.25
N TYR A 320 -21.65 8.60 4.90
CA TYR A 320 -21.65 8.38 6.36
C TYR A 320 -20.28 8.70 7.00
N GLU A 321 -19.20 8.53 6.23
CA GLU A 321 -17.81 8.82 6.61
C GLU A 321 -17.09 9.28 5.35
N VAL A 322 -16.33 10.38 5.41
CA VAL A 322 -15.48 10.86 4.30
C VAL A 322 -14.02 10.89 4.74
N CYS A 323 -13.16 10.07 4.15
CA CYS A 323 -11.72 10.12 4.43
C CYS A 323 -11.06 11.28 3.68
N LEU A 324 -11.04 12.47 4.31
CA LEU A 324 -10.42 13.68 3.76
C LEU A 324 -8.93 13.72 4.11
N THR A 325 -8.09 14.02 3.13
CA THR A 325 -6.63 14.06 3.27
C THR A 325 -6.01 15.33 2.70
N ASP A 326 -4.76 15.57 3.07
CA ASP A 326 -3.91 16.57 2.43
C ASP A 326 -2.46 16.06 2.34
N THR A 327 -1.72 16.59 1.37
CA THR A 327 -0.33 16.21 1.11
C THR A 327 0.59 17.39 1.41
N LEU A 328 1.65 17.11 2.17
CA LEU A 328 2.74 18.03 2.47
C LEU A 328 3.90 17.75 1.51
N GLY A 329 4.26 18.72 0.67
CA GLY A 329 5.54 18.72 -0.05
C GLY A 329 6.70 19.01 0.90
N LEU A 330 7.84 18.33 0.70
CA LEU A 330 9.01 18.46 1.56
C LEU A 330 10.25 18.93 0.77
N PRO A 331 11.12 19.77 1.36
CA PRO A 331 12.28 20.32 0.70
C PRO A 331 13.48 19.37 0.73
N GLY A 332 14.28 19.42 -0.33
CA GLY A 332 15.50 18.63 -0.50
C GLY A 332 15.24 17.19 -0.96
N ASP A 333 16.29 16.55 -1.47
CA ASP A 333 16.24 15.20 -2.03
C ASP A 333 17.22 14.26 -1.31
N PRO A 334 16.90 13.78 -0.10
CA PRO A 334 17.69 12.79 0.63
C PRO A 334 17.57 11.38 0.03
N ASP A 335 18.60 10.56 0.29
CA ASP A 335 18.59 9.12 0.00
C ASP A 335 17.38 8.41 0.64
N GLY A 336 16.55 7.77 -0.20
CA GLY A 336 15.31 7.13 0.23
C GLY A 336 15.50 5.97 1.20
N LEU A 337 16.63 5.27 1.14
CA LEU A 337 16.93 4.18 2.09
C LEU A 337 17.24 4.74 3.47
N GLU A 338 17.94 5.86 3.59
CA GLU A 338 18.16 6.55 4.86
C GLU A 338 16.88 7.20 5.40
N VAL A 339 15.98 7.70 4.52
CA VAL A 339 14.62 8.10 4.94
C VAL A 339 13.85 6.91 5.54
N HIS A 340 13.84 5.75 4.87
CA HIS A 340 13.19 4.55 5.41
C HIS A 340 13.82 4.11 6.72
N SER A 341 15.14 4.03 6.80
CA SER A 341 15.88 3.61 7.99
C SER A 341 15.59 4.53 9.20
N ARG A 342 15.44 5.84 8.97
CA ARG A 342 14.98 6.79 10.01
C ARG A 342 13.52 6.59 10.37
N LEU A 343 12.63 6.41 9.40
CA LEU A 343 11.21 6.20 9.66
C LEU A 343 10.95 4.89 10.43
N ARG A 344 11.65 3.82 10.06
CA ARG A 344 11.69 2.51 10.74
C ARG A 344 12.03 2.64 12.22
N ARG A 345 13.03 3.45 12.56
CA ARG A 345 13.44 3.76 13.95
C ARG A 345 12.47 4.69 14.68
N LEU A 346 11.84 5.64 13.99
CA LEU A 346 10.93 6.63 14.56
C LEU A 346 9.50 6.10 14.77
N ASN A 347 9.04 5.17 13.94
CA ASN A 347 7.69 4.62 13.95
C ASN A 347 7.71 3.16 13.43
N PRO A 348 8.21 2.19 14.22
CA PRO A 348 8.26 0.79 13.80
C PRO A 348 6.85 0.22 13.61
N ALA A 349 6.61 -0.43 12.47
CA ALA A 349 5.30 -0.80 11.97
C ALA A 349 5.24 -2.26 11.43
N PRO A 350 4.08 -2.94 11.54
CA PRO A 350 3.92 -4.34 11.11
C PRO A 350 3.91 -4.53 9.59
N TYR A 351 3.54 -3.51 8.82
CA TYR A 351 3.49 -3.57 7.34
C TYR A 351 4.27 -2.39 6.72
N GLY A 352 5.48 -2.15 7.24
CA GLY A 352 6.41 -1.21 6.64
C GLY A 352 6.95 -1.71 5.32
N ALA A 353 7.50 -0.81 4.51
CA ALA A 353 8.23 -1.17 3.30
C ALA A 353 9.19 -0.06 2.86
N TYR A 354 10.37 -0.43 2.39
CA TYR A 354 11.10 0.38 1.42
C TYR A 354 10.83 -0.16 0.02
N LEU A 355 10.51 0.73 -0.92
CA LEU A 355 10.29 0.37 -2.32
C LEU A 355 10.95 1.42 -3.21
N ARG A 356 11.74 0.97 -4.18
CA ARG A 356 12.42 1.80 -5.18
C ARG A 356 12.09 1.28 -6.56
N LEU A 357 11.54 2.13 -7.42
CA LEU A 357 11.06 1.78 -8.76
C LEU A 357 11.33 2.95 -9.71
N GLY A 358 12.60 3.11 -10.10
CA GLY A 358 13.05 4.22 -10.96
C GLY A 358 12.87 5.57 -10.26
N GLU A 359 11.94 6.39 -10.76
CA GLU A 359 11.66 7.73 -10.23
C GLU A 359 10.70 7.73 -9.02
N VAL A 360 10.08 6.60 -8.68
CA VAL A 360 9.20 6.45 -7.52
C VAL A 360 9.95 5.73 -6.40
N GLU A 361 10.07 6.37 -5.24
CA GLU A 361 10.59 5.75 -4.02
C GLU A 361 9.60 5.93 -2.87
N ALA A 362 9.45 4.92 -2.01
CA ALA A 362 8.54 4.95 -0.88
C ALA A 362 9.20 4.44 0.39
N ALA A 363 9.19 5.27 1.44
CA ALA A 363 9.54 4.91 2.81
C ALA A 363 8.22 4.77 3.60
N CYS A 364 7.76 3.53 3.78
CA CYS A 364 6.42 3.20 4.30
C CYS A 364 6.49 2.59 5.70
N SER A 365 5.54 3.01 6.56
CA SER A 365 5.44 2.63 7.97
C SER A 365 3.98 2.31 8.34
N SER A 366 3.32 1.50 7.51
CA SER A 366 1.88 1.25 7.66
C SER A 366 1.54 0.31 8.83
N PRO A 367 0.57 0.68 9.69
CA PRO A 367 -0.01 -0.21 10.68
C PRO A 367 -1.12 -1.12 10.12
N GLU A 368 -1.65 -0.85 8.93
CA GLU A 368 -2.93 -1.40 8.45
C GLU A 368 -2.76 -2.29 7.22
N ARG A 369 -3.36 -3.48 7.26
CA ARG A 369 -3.44 -4.43 6.14
C ARG A 369 -4.70 -4.11 5.35
N PHE A 370 -4.55 -3.91 4.04
CA PHE A 370 -5.69 -3.81 3.14
C PHE A 370 -6.34 -5.20 3.00
N LEU A 371 -5.59 -6.17 2.47
CA LEU A 371 -6.02 -7.54 2.25
C LEU A 371 -4.84 -8.52 2.38
N ARG A 372 -5.10 -9.68 2.97
CA ARG A 372 -4.30 -10.91 2.77
C ARG A 372 -5.16 -11.99 2.14
N ILE A 373 -4.60 -12.70 1.18
CA ILE A 373 -5.20 -13.83 0.48
C ILE A 373 -4.23 -15.00 0.60
N THR A 374 -4.72 -16.13 1.08
CA THR A 374 -3.91 -17.36 1.20
C THR A 374 -4.05 -18.22 -0.06
N PRO A 375 -3.05 -19.06 -0.40
CA PRO A 375 -3.14 -20.06 -1.48
C PRO A 375 -4.37 -20.98 -1.42
N GLY A 376 -4.96 -21.17 -0.23
CA GLY A 376 -6.20 -21.93 -0.01
C GLY A 376 -7.50 -21.13 -0.19
N GLY A 377 -7.42 -19.92 -0.77
CA GLY A 377 -8.57 -19.05 -1.05
C GLY A 377 -9.19 -18.37 0.18
N THR A 378 -8.57 -18.41 1.35
CA THR A 378 -9.06 -17.62 2.50
C THR A 378 -8.58 -16.18 2.38
N VAL A 379 -9.53 -15.24 2.40
CA VAL A 379 -9.30 -13.79 2.37
C VAL A 379 -9.50 -13.20 3.77
N GLU A 380 -8.63 -12.28 4.18
CA GLU A 380 -8.72 -11.54 5.44
C GLU A 380 -8.44 -10.04 5.25
N SER A 381 -9.29 -9.18 5.83
CA SER A 381 -8.97 -7.77 6.10
C SER A 381 -9.06 -7.49 7.61
N LYS A 382 -8.26 -6.54 8.09
CA LYS A 382 -8.17 -6.16 9.51
C LYS A 382 -8.22 -4.63 9.68
N PRO A 383 -9.39 -4.00 9.54
CA PRO A 383 -9.56 -2.57 9.73
C PRO A 383 -9.32 -2.14 11.18
N ILE A 384 -8.70 -0.97 11.34
CA ILE A 384 -8.29 -0.40 12.62
C ILE A 384 -8.91 1.00 12.73
N LYS A 385 -9.64 1.29 13.81
CA LYS A 385 -10.19 2.62 14.09
C LYS A 385 -10.06 2.91 15.58
N GLY A 386 -9.47 4.04 15.95
CA GLY A 386 -9.07 4.32 17.33
C GLY A 386 -7.78 3.59 17.76
N THR A 387 -6.97 4.24 18.58
CA THR A 387 -5.70 3.72 19.13
C THR A 387 -5.38 4.47 20.42
N ALA A 388 -4.91 3.76 21.44
CA ALA A 388 -4.46 4.34 22.70
C ALA A 388 -3.01 3.92 22.98
N SER A 389 -2.24 4.78 23.65
CA SER A 389 -0.90 4.42 24.14
C SER A 389 -0.98 3.27 25.16
N ARG A 390 0.08 2.48 25.27
CA ARG A 390 0.31 1.65 26.46
C ARG A 390 0.84 2.52 27.59
N GLU A 391 0.37 2.28 28.80
CA GLU A 391 0.84 2.97 29.99
C GLU A 391 1.87 2.14 30.76
N LYS A 392 2.70 2.82 31.56
CA LYS A 392 3.68 2.16 32.44
C LYS A 392 3.05 1.61 33.72
N ASP A 393 1.97 2.24 34.19
CA ASP A 393 1.13 1.75 35.28
C ASP A 393 0.09 0.77 34.73
N LEU A 394 -0.06 -0.39 35.39
CA LEU A 394 -0.99 -1.43 34.96
C LEU A 394 -2.45 -1.01 35.11
N GLU A 395 -2.81 -0.22 36.12
CA GLU A 395 -4.20 0.24 36.22
C GLU A 395 -4.52 1.29 35.16
N ALA A 396 -3.60 2.21 34.87
CA ALA A 396 -3.73 3.19 33.80
C ALA A 396 -3.83 2.50 32.43
N ASP A 397 -3.04 1.44 32.19
CA ASP A 397 -3.07 0.64 30.97
C ASP A 397 -4.44 -0.07 30.81
N VAL A 398 -4.97 -0.64 31.89
CA VAL A 398 -6.31 -1.24 31.90
C VAL A 398 -7.41 -0.19 31.70
N ARG A 399 -7.29 1.01 32.29
CA ARG A 399 -8.21 2.14 32.08
C ARG A 399 -8.18 2.62 30.62
N ALA A 400 -6.99 2.82 30.04
CA ALA A 400 -6.81 3.23 28.64
C ALA A 400 -7.36 2.18 27.66
N ARG A 401 -7.06 0.90 27.90
CA ARG A 401 -7.63 -0.22 27.13
C ARG A 401 -9.16 -0.26 27.20
N ARG A 402 -9.73 -0.03 28.37
CA ARG A 402 -11.19 -0.03 28.58
C ARG A 402 -11.85 1.17 27.88
N ALA A 403 -11.30 2.38 28.04
CA ALA A 403 -11.80 3.57 27.36
C ALA A 403 -11.84 3.36 25.83
N LEU A 404 -10.78 2.81 25.23
CA LEU A 404 -10.75 2.48 23.80
C LEU A 404 -11.77 1.40 23.37
N ALA A 405 -12.18 0.50 24.29
CA ALA A 405 -13.21 -0.51 24.01
C ALA A 405 -14.64 0.06 24.07
N GLU A 406 -14.84 1.12 24.86
CA GLU A 406 -16.12 1.79 25.12
C GLU A 406 -16.32 3.07 24.27
N ASP A 407 -15.26 3.59 23.64
CA ASP A 407 -15.27 4.82 22.82
C ASP A 407 -16.28 4.78 21.65
N ALA A 408 -17.23 5.71 21.66
CA ALA A 408 -18.34 5.71 20.70
C ALA A 408 -17.89 6.04 19.27
N LYS A 409 -16.95 6.98 19.07
CA LYS A 409 -16.50 7.42 17.74
C LYS A 409 -15.74 6.29 17.03
N ALA A 410 -14.72 5.73 17.70
CA ALA A 410 -13.92 4.63 17.18
C ALA A 410 -14.77 3.40 16.86
N ARG A 411 -15.78 3.09 17.69
CA ARG A 411 -16.73 2.00 17.43
C ARG A 411 -17.64 2.29 16.23
N ALA A 412 -18.16 3.51 16.08
CA ALA A 412 -18.98 3.89 14.94
C ALA A 412 -18.21 3.81 13.61
N GLU A 413 -17.01 4.42 13.56
CA GLU A 413 -16.10 4.31 12.42
C GLU A 413 -15.73 2.85 12.10
N ASN A 414 -15.46 2.02 13.12
CA ASN A 414 -15.12 0.62 12.91
C ASN A 414 -16.31 -0.18 12.33
N LEU A 415 -17.55 0.14 12.73
CA LEU A 415 -18.76 -0.47 12.19
C LEU A 415 -18.91 -0.16 10.69
N MET A 416 -18.75 1.10 10.31
CA MET A 416 -18.90 1.57 8.91
C MET A 416 -17.88 0.88 7.99
N ILE A 417 -16.61 0.81 8.41
CA ILE A 417 -15.57 0.15 7.61
C ILE A 417 -15.74 -1.39 7.60
N VAL A 418 -16.19 -2.01 8.69
CA VAL A 418 -16.51 -3.44 8.70
C VAL A 418 -17.62 -3.76 7.70
N ASP A 419 -18.69 -2.97 7.64
CA ASP A 419 -19.80 -3.25 6.72
C ASP A 419 -19.42 -2.99 5.26
N LEU A 420 -18.68 -1.92 4.97
CA LEU A 420 -18.08 -1.67 3.65
C LEU A 420 -17.20 -2.84 3.21
N LEU A 421 -16.35 -3.39 4.09
CA LEU A 421 -15.50 -4.54 3.78
C LEU A 421 -16.30 -5.84 3.61
N ARG A 422 -17.42 -6.02 4.33
CA ARG A 422 -18.35 -7.14 4.09
C ARG A 422 -18.98 -7.04 2.69
N ASN A 423 -19.40 -5.84 2.29
CA ASN A 423 -19.95 -5.59 0.95
C ASN A 423 -18.89 -5.79 -0.14
N ASP A 424 -17.65 -5.34 0.07
CA ASP A 424 -16.55 -5.52 -0.89
C ASP A 424 -16.21 -7.00 -1.09
N LEU A 425 -15.97 -7.73 0.00
CA LEU A 425 -15.71 -9.18 -0.06
C LEU A 425 -16.91 -9.96 -0.59
N GLY A 426 -18.14 -9.53 -0.31
CA GLY A 426 -19.38 -10.14 -0.80
C GLY A 426 -19.53 -10.13 -2.32
N ARG A 427 -18.74 -9.33 -3.06
CA ARG A 427 -18.71 -9.30 -4.53
C ARG A 427 -17.77 -10.33 -5.16
N VAL A 428 -16.87 -10.94 -4.38
CA VAL A 428 -15.80 -11.86 -4.88
C VAL A 428 -15.64 -13.15 -4.07
N CYS A 429 -16.23 -13.24 -2.89
CA CYS A 429 -16.23 -14.45 -2.07
C CYS A 429 -17.46 -15.33 -2.34
N GLU A 430 -17.38 -16.61 -1.97
CA GLU A 430 -18.51 -17.54 -1.95
C GLU A 430 -19.66 -16.99 -1.08
N VAL A 431 -20.89 -17.11 -1.57
CA VAL A 431 -22.10 -16.65 -0.87
C VAL A 431 -22.20 -17.33 0.50
N GLY A 432 -22.35 -16.53 1.56
CA GLY A 432 -22.40 -17.01 2.94
C GLY A 432 -21.05 -17.28 3.60
N SER A 433 -19.92 -17.19 2.88
CA SER A 433 -18.59 -17.35 3.48
C SER A 433 -18.08 -16.09 4.20
N VAL A 434 -18.63 -14.92 3.90
CA VAL A 434 -18.19 -13.62 4.44
C VAL A 434 -18.70 -13.42 5.87
N HIS A 435 -17.79 -13.37 6.83
CA HIS A 435 -18.08 -13.30 8.27
C HIS A 435 -17.07 -12.43 9.02
N VAL A 436 -17.43 -12.03 10.25
CA VAL A 436 -16.63 -11.14 11.12
C VAL A 436 -16.21 -11.89 12.39
N PRO A 437 -15.16 -12.73 12.36
CA PRO A 437 -14.78 -13.58 13.51
C PRO A 437 -14.25 -12.81 14.73
N ARG A 438 -13.90 -11.53 14.58
CA ARG A 438 -13.63 -10.58 15.67
C ARG A 438 -14.20 -9.23 15.29
N MET A 439 -15.00 -8.63 16.16
CA MET A 439 -15.63 -7.33 15.94
C MET A 439 -15.30 -6.41 17.11
N MET A 440 -14.72 -5.23 16.83
CA MET A 440 -14.38 -4.19 17.81
C MET A 440 -13.61 -4.75 19.03
N HIS A 441 -12.62 -5.59 18.78
CA HIS A 441 -11.80 -6.20 19.83
C HIS A 441 -10.53 -5.39 20.06
N VAL A 442 -10.28 -4.96 21.30
CA VAL A 442 -9.03 -4.25 21.64
C VAL A 442 -7.87 -5.23 21.76
N GLU A 443 -7.06 -5.31 20.70
CA GLU A 443 -5.77 -5.98 20.69
C GLU A 443 -4.69 -5.08 21.33
N SER A 444 -3.80 -5.67 22.12
CA SER A 444 -2.81 -4.95 22.93
C SER A 444 -1.42 -5.38 22.53
N TYR A 445 -0.60 -4.40 22.13
CA TYR A 445 0.74 -4.62 21.60
C TYR A 445 1.80 -3.91 22.46
N ALA A 446 3.06 -3.91 22.02
CA ALA A 446 4.18 -3.40 22.82
C ALA A 446 4.05 -1.93 23.24
N THR A 447 3.57 -1.03 22.35
CA THR A 447 3.48 0.42 22.62
C THR A 447 2.09 1.02 22.45
N VAL A 448 1.13 0.30 21.88
CA VAL A 448 -0.27 0.75 21.73
C VAL A 448 -1.30 -0.36 21.98
N HIS A 449 -2.50 0.02 22.39
CA HIS A 449 -3.74 -0.73 22.18
C HIS A 449 -4.40 -0.26 20.87
N GLN A 450 -5.01 -1.17 20.12
CA GLN A 450 -5.79 -0.84 18.92
C GLN A 450 -7.15 -1.53 18.97
N LEU A 451 -8.22 -0.82 18.59
CA LEU A 451 -9.54 -1.42 18.40
C LEU A 451 -9.62 -1.99 16.97
N VAL A 452 -9.67 -3.32 16.87
CA VAL A 452 -9.50 -4.06 15.63
C VAL A 452 -10.73 -4.92 15.36
N SER A 453 -11.19 -4.90 14.11
CA SER A 453 -12.07 -5.96 13.60
C SER A 453 -11.31 -6.85 12.62
N THR A 454 -11.83 -8.04 12.38
CA THR A 454 -11.32 -8.97 11.36
C THR A 454 -12.50 -9.39 10.53
N VAL A 455 -12.45 -9.15 9.22
CA VAL A 455 -13.44 -9.61 8.24
C VAL A 455 -12.79 -10.68 7.37
N ARG A 456 -13.46 -11.81 7.17
CA ARG A 456 -12.94 -12.93 6.37
C ARG A 456 -13.97 -13.45 5.38
N GLY A 457 -13.51 -14.01 4.28
CA GLY A 457 -14.31 -14.75 3.31
C GLY A 457 -13.51 -15.89 2.68
N ARG A 458 -14.20 -16.73 1.90
CA ARG A 458 -13.59 -17.70 0.99
C ARG A 458 -13.75 -17.17 -0.42
N LEU A 459 -12.65 -16.92 -1.13
CA LEU A 459 -12.63 -16.47 -2.52
C LEU A 459 -13.43 -17.44 -3.39
N ALA A 460 -14.29 -16.92 -4.28
CA ALA A 460 -15.11 -17.75 -5.15
C ALA A 460 -14.23 -18.57 -6.13
N PRO A 461 -14.61 -19.81 -6.51
CA PRO A 461 -13.77 -20.68 -7.35
C PRO A 461 -13.39 -20.13 -8.74
N ALA A 462 -14.08 -19.08 -9.21
CA ALA A 462 -13.81 -18.40 -10.48
C ALA A 462 -13.11 -17.03 -10.30
N ALA A 463 -12.69 -16.69 -9.09
CA ALA A 463 -12.00 -15.43 -8.77
C ALA A 463 -10.56 -15.71 -8.30
N ASP A 464 -9.64 -14.86 -8.74
CA ASP A 464 -8.22 -14.91 -8.39
C ASP A 464 -7.82 -13.80 -7.39
N PRO A 465 -6.60 -13.82 -6.82
CA PRO A 465 -6.15 -12.80 -5.86
C PRO A 465 -6.15 -11.37 -6.39
N VAL A 466 -5.85 -11.15 -7.68
CA VAL A 466 -5.82 -9.82 -8.31
C VAL A 466 -7.24 -9.31 -8.56
N THR A 467 -8.15 -10.16 -9.02
CA THR A 467 -9.59 -9.85 -9.14
C THR A 467 -10.20 -9.51 -7.77
N CYS A 468 -9.83 -10.25 -6.71
CA CYS A 468 -10.25 -9.94 -5.34
C CYS A 468 -9.76 -8.56 -4.89
N VAL A 469 -8.47 -8.24 -5.14
CA VAL A 469 -7.88 -6.93 -4.84
C VAL A 469 -8.57 -5.82 -5.63
N ARG A 470 -8.73 -5.97 -6.95
CA ARG A 470 -9.39 -5.01 -7.85
C ARG A 470 -10.82 -4.69 -7.39
N ALA A 471 -11.60 -5.69 -7.00
CA ALA A 471 -12.96 -5.49 -6.52
C ALA A 471 -13.02 -4.67 -5.21
N CYS A 472 -12.04 -4.87 -4.32
CA CYS A 472 -12.00 -4.23 -3.00
C CYS A 472 -11.28 -2.87 -2.99
N PHE A 473 -10.56 -2.49 -4.04
CA PHE A 473 -9.71 -1.29 -4.08
C PHE A 473 -10.51 -0.01 -4.39
N PRO A 474 -10.12 1.18 -3.87
CA PRO A 474 -9.14 1.41 -2.80
C PRO A 474 -9.61 0.93 -1.42
N GLY A 475 -8.69 0.84 -0.47
CA GLY A 475 -8.96 0.42 0.91
C GLY A 475 -10.00 1.32 1.60
N GLY A 476 -11.01 0.71 2.22
CA GLY A 476 -12.20 1.42 2.71
C GLY A 476 -11.93 2.53 3.73
N SER A 477 -10.95 2.33 4.62
CA SER A 477 -10.50 3.32 5.62
C SER A 477 -9.84 4.56 5.01
N MET A 478 -9.48 4.51 3.72
CA MET A 478 -8.99 5.66 2.94
C MET A 478 -10.02 6.23 1.96
N THR A 479 -11.26 5.74 1.98
CA THR A 479 -12.36 6.27 1.17
C THR A 479 -13.53 6.76 2.03
N GLY A 480 -14.15 5.88 2.82
CA GLY A 480 -15.47 6.10 3.40
C GLY A 480 -16.62 5.47 2.61
N ALA A 481 -17.87 5.71 3.03
CA ALA A 481 -19.04 4.90 2.66
C ALA A 481 -20.31 5.76 2.40
N PRO A 482 -21.09 5.54 1.32
CA PRO A 482 -20.87 4.57 0.24
C PRO A 482 -19.65 4.91 -0.63
N LYS A 483 -18.88 3.89 -1.04
CA LYS A 483 -17.51 4.07 -1.55
C LYS A 483 -17.43 4.98 -2.80
N LEU A 484 -18.17 4.67 -3.86
CA LEU A 484 -18.11 5.42 -5.13
C LEU A 484 -18.50 6.89 -4.94
N ARG A 485 -19.66 7.16 -4.34
CA ARG A 485 -20.14 8.53 -4.07
C ARG A 485 -19.19 9.32 -3.17
N THR A 486 -18.59 8.67 -2.18
CA THR A 486 -17.60 9.32 -1.31
C THR A 486 -16.31 9.67 -2.07
N MET A 487 -15.87 8.82 -3.00
CA MET A 487 -14.70 9.09 -3.84
C MET A 487 -14.92 10.25 -4.85
N GLU A 488 -16.15 10.49 -5.31
CA GLU A 488 -16.52 11.70 -6.08
C GLU A 488 -16.41 12.97 -5.23
N ILE A 489 -16.84 12.91 -3.96
CA ILE A 489 -16.72 14.02 -3.01
C ILE A 489 -15.23 14.32 -2.75
N ILE A 490 -14.44 13.30 -2.43
CA ILE A 490 -12.99 13.42 -2.24
C ILE A 490 -12.30 14.04 -3.46
N ASP A 491 -12.61 13.59 -4.68
CA ASP A 491 -12.01 14.10 -5.93
C ASP A 491 -12.35 15.59 -6.17
N ARG A 492 -13.55 16.03 -5.76
CA ARG A 492 -13.95 17.44 -5.80
C ARG A 492 -13.16 18.28 -4.79
N LEU A 493 -13.04 17.82 -3.54
CA LEU A 493 -12.50 18.61 -2.42
C LEU A 493 -10.97 18.69 -2.44
N GLU A 494 -10.29 17.54 -2.59
CA GLU A 494 -8.83 17.48 -2.50
C GLU A 494 -8.16 18.19 -3.67
N GLY A 495 -8.80 18.19 -4.84
CA GLY A 495 -8.36 18.97 -6.01
C GLY A 495 -7.16 18.39 -6.77
N ARG A 496 -6.60 17.26 -6.31
CA ARG A 496 -5.39 16.62 -6.85
C ARG A 496 -5.44 15.09 -6.67
N PRO A 497 -4.68 14.32 -7.47
CA PRO A 497 -4.44 12.91 -7.19
C PRO A 497 -3.67 12.71 -5.88
N ARG A 498 -3.82 11.53 -5.28
CA ARG A 498 -3.06 11.10 -4.08
C ARG A 498 -1.79 10.31 -4.45
N GLY A 499 -1.76 9.67 -5.61
CA GLY A 499 -0.67 8.86 -6.11
C GLY A 499 -0.51 7.57 -5.31
N LEU A 500 0.73 7.25 -4.94
CA LEU A 500 1.04 6.07 -4.14
C LEU A 500 0.46 6.15 -2.70
N TYR A 501 0.22 7.35 -2.16
CA TYR A 501 -0.47 7.54 -0.88
C TYR A 501 -1.96 7.19 -0.97
N SER A 502 -2.54 6.61 0.11
CA SER A 502 -3.86 5.96 0.12
C SER A 502 -4.02 4.77 -0.83
N GLY A 503 -2.96 4.42 -1.58
CA GLY A 503 -2.83 3.20 -2.35
C GLY A 503 -2.48 2.00 -1.47
N SER A 504 -1.77 1.03 -2.05
CA SER A 504 -1.41 -0.24 -1.44
C SER A 504 -0.02 -0.70 -1.88
N ILE A 505 0.84 -1.14 -0.96
CA ILE A 505 2.13 -1.80 -1.23
C ILE A 505 2.04 -3.26 -0.76
N GLY A 506 2.54 -4.20 -1.55
CA GLY A 506 2.53 -5.62 -1.19
C GLY A 506 3.02 -6.54 -2.30
N TYR A 507 2.60 -7.80 -2.25
CA TYR A 507 2.97 -8.82 -3.24
C TYR A 507 1.78 -9.66 -3.72
N PHE A 508 1.95 -10.25 -4.91
CA PHE A 508 1.20 -11.38 -5.43
C PHE A 508 2.19 -12.53 -5.74
N GLY A 509 2.07 -13.63 -5.00
CA GLY A 509 2.97 -14.77 -5.06
C GLY A 509 2.53 -15.84 -6.07
N LEU A 510 3.49 -16.53 -6.69
CA LEU A 510 3.20 -17.57 -7.71
C LEU A 510 2.43 -18.79 -7.20
N SER A 511 2.35 -18.96 -5.88
CA SER A 511 1.52 -19.96 -5.19
C SER A 511 0.04 -19.54 -5.03
N GLY A 512 -0.35 -18.35 -5.49
CA GLY A 512 -1.70 -17.78 -5.28
C GLY A 512 -1.88 -17.05 -3.95
N GLY A 513 -0.78 -16.76 -3.24
CA GLY A 513 -0.79 -15.92 -2.03
C GLY A 513 -0.71 -14.43 -2.34
N ALA A 514 -1.24 -13.58 -1.48
CA ALA A 514 -1.05 -12.13 -1.53
C ALA A 514 -1.14 -11.52 -0.13
N ASP A 515 -0.37 -10.47 0.16
CA ASP A 515 -0.54 -9.63 1.34
C ASP A 515 -0.16 -8.19 0.97
N LEU A 516 -1.08 -7.25 1.20
CA LEU A 516 -0.88 -5.84 0.86
C LEU A 516 -1.36 -4.92 1.98
N ASN A 517 -0.60 -3.84 2.21
CA ASN A 517 -0.91 -2.82 3.21
C ASN A 517 -1.85 -1.73 2.65
N ILE A 518 -2.28 -0.82 3.51
CA ILE A 518 -2.77 0.49 3.09
C ILE A 518 -1.60 1.48 3.19
N VAL A 519 -1.36 2.29 2.16
CA VAL A 519 -0.26 3.26 2.18
C VAL A 519 -0.65 4.49 3.00
N ILE A 520 -0.35 4.41 4.29
CA ILE A 520 -0.43 5.48 5.28
C ILE A 520 0.86 5.53 6.10
N ARG A 521 1.13 6.69 6.72
CA ARG A 521 2.40 6.96 7.43
C ARG A 521 3.61 6.73 6.53
N THR A 522 3.53 7.19 5.29
CA THR A 522 4.53 6.97 4.24
C THR A 522 5.08 8.30 3.74
N ALA A 523 6.38 8.36 3.47
CA ALA A 523 6.98 9.39 2.63
C ALA A 523 7.17 8.83 1.21
N VAL A 524 6.75 9.60 0.21
CA VAL A 524 6.82 9.22 -1.21
C VAL A 524 7.65 10.24 -1.96
N ARG A 525 8.69 9.76 -2.65
CA ARG A 525 9.49 10.49 -3.63
C ARG A 525 8.90 10.26 -5.02
N THR A 526 8.85 11.30 -5.84
CA THR A 526 8.48 11.20 -7.26
C THR A 526 9.33 12.18 -8.04
N GLY A 527 10.24 11.67 -8.87
CA GLY A 527 11.33 12.48 -9.41
C GLY A 527 12.26 12.92 -8.28
N ASP A 528 12.41 14.23 -8.10
CA ASP A 528 13.18 14.88 -7.02
C ASP A 528 12.33 15.32 -5.81
N ARG A 529 10.99 15.27 -5.91
CA ARG A 529 10.09 15.82 -4.89
C ARG A 529 9.64 14.76 -3.89
N TRP A 530 10.00 14.96 -2.63
CA TRP A 530 9.42 14.23 -1.49
C TRP A 530 8.07 14.80 -1.06
N SER A 531 7.19 13.91 -0.63
CA SER A 531 5.83 14.24 -0.17
C SER A 531 5.36 13.28 0.94
N VAL A 532 4.47 13.77 1.81
CA VAL A 532 3.79 12.96 2.84
C VAL A 532 2.30 13.25 2.81
N GLY A 533 1.47 12.23 2.63
CA GLY A 533 0.03 12.32 2.78
C GLY A 533 -0.44 12.03 4.21
N ALA A 534 -1.43 12.78 4.68
CA ALA A 534 -2.11 12.52 5.96
C ALA A 534 -3.56 13.02 5.92
N GLY A 535 -4.43 12.46 6.77
CA GLY A 535 -5.85 12.83 6.80
C GLY A 535 -6.65 12.08 7.86
N GLY A 536 -7.96 12.29 7.87
CA GLY A 536 -8.89 11.77 8.87
C GLY A 536 -10.22 11.32 8.27
N ALA A 537 -10.92 10.47 9.00
CA ALA A 537 -12.29 10.09 8.69
C ALA A 537 -13.23 11.14 9.29
N ILE A 538 -13.79 12.00 8.44
CA ILE A 538 -14.78 12.98 8.85
C ILE A 538 -16.12 12.27 9.01
N VAL A 539 -16.65 12.29 10.23
CA VAL A 539 -17.99 11.83 10.61
C VAL A 539 -18.79 13.00 11.17
N LEU A 540 -20.10 12.83 11.42
CA LEU A 540 -20.97 13.93 11.88
C LEU A 540 -20.50 14.58 13.20
N ASP A 541 -19.83 13.83 14.05
CA ASP A 541 -19.30 14.24 15.36
C ASP A 541 -17.82 14.70 15.31
N SER A 542 -17.22 14.85 14.12
CA SER A 542 -15.83 15.32 13.97
C SER A 542 -15.70 16.83 14.24
N ASP A 543 -14.88 17.20 15.22
CA ASP A 543 -14.43 18.60 15.39
C ASP A 543 -13.35 18.97 14.35
N PRO A 544 -13.51 20.06 13.58
CA PRO A 544 -12.56 20.41 12.52
C PRO A 544 -11.13 20.72 12.98
N GLN A 545 -10.94 21.26 14.20
CA GLN A 545 -9.58 21.55 14.70
C GLN A 545 -8.90 20.26 15.17
N ALA A 546 -9.63 19.38 15.85
CA ALA A 546 -9.13 18.07 16.24
C ALA A 546 -8.69 17.22 15.02
N GLU A 547 -9.47 17.22 13.93
CA GLU A 547 -9.11 16.50 12.69
C GLU A 547 -7.88 17.12 11.98
N LEU A 548 -7.70 18.46 12.05
CA LEU A 548 -6.52 19.16 11.54
C LEU A 548 -5.26 18.85 12.40
N GLU A 549 -5.40 18.76 13.71
CA GLU A 549 -4.33 18.34 14.62
C GLU A 549 -3.98 16.86 14.45
N GLU A 550 -4.98 15.98 14.29
CA GLU A 550 -4.77 14.56 14.02
C GLU A 550 -4.06 14.34 12.67
N MET A 551 -4.39 15.11 11.63
CA MET A 551 -3.67 15.11 10.35
C MET A 551 -2.18 15.47 10.53
N ARG A 552 -1.87 16.55 11.26
CA ARG A 552 -0.49 16.96 11.58
C ARG A 552 0.25 15.88 12.40
N LEU A 553 -0.42 15.29 13.39
CA LEU A 553 0.10 14.18 14.19
C LEU A 553 0.37 12.93 13.35
N LYS A 554 -0.48 12.65 12.36
CA LYS A 554 -0.32 11.54 11.41
C LYS A 554 0.92 11.72 10.53
N ALA A 555 1.14 12.91 9.99
CA ALA A 555 2.29 13.25 9.15
C ALA A 555 3.64 13.35 9.91
N ARG A 556 3.63 13.57 11.23
CA ARG A 556 4.83 13.92 12.02
C ARG A 556 6.03 12.99 11.85
N ALA A 557 5.83 11.66 11.85
CA ALA A 557 6.95 10.72 11.77
C ALA A 557 7.59 10.65 10.35
N PRO A 558 6.83 10.47 9.25
CA PRO A 558 7.38 10.54 7.89
C PRO A 558 8.05 11.89 7.56
N VAL A 559 7.40 13.02 7.87
CA VAL A 559 7.97 14.37 7.63
C VAL A 559 9.31 14.52 8.34
N ARG A 560 9.39 14.05 9.60
CA ARG A 560 10.61 14.09 10.39
C ARG A 560 11.71 13.18 9.83
N ALA A 561 11.38 12.01 9.29
CA ALA A 561 12.36 11.10 8.70
C ALA A 561 13.04 11.73 7.48
N VAL A 562 12.27 12.33 6.56
CA VAL A 562 12.78 13.05 5.38
C VAL A 562 13.67 14.22 5.80
N LEU A 563 13.18 15.13 6.65
CA LEU A 563 13.96 16.29 7.08
C LEU A 563 15.25 15.90 7.83
N ALA A 564 15.22 14.82 8.62
CA ALA A 564 16.38 14.33 9.35
C ALA A 564 17.38 13.56 8.47
N ALA A 565 16.99 13.09 7.29
CA ALA A 565 17.92 12.58 6.27
C ALA A 565 18.50 13.74 5.45
N ALA A 566 17.66 14.68 5.01
CA ALA A 566 18.06 15.87 4.25
C ALA A 566 19.10 16.74 4.99
N SER A 567 19.04 16.76 6.32
CA SER A 567 20.01 17.46 7.17
C SER A 567 21.42 16.83 7.18
N LEU A 568 21.59 15.60 6.70
CA LEU A 568 22.88 14.90 6.61
C LEU A 568 23.44 14.82 5.19
N SER A 569 22.58 14.95 4.18
CA SER A 569 22.98 15.02 2.77
C SER A 569 23.51 16.41 2.34
N VAL A 570 23.53 17.39 3.25
CA VAL A 570 24.30 18.63 3.09
C VAL A 570 25.75 18.35 3.51
N PRO A 571 26.73 18.28 2.59
CA PRO A 571 28.13 18.21 2.99
C PRO A 571 28.51 19.50 3.73
N GLU A 572 29.21 19.37 4.86
CA GLU A 572 29.84 20.54 5.48
C GLU A 572 30.78 21.18 4.45
N ARG A 573 30.49 22.44 4.08
CA ARG A 573 31.46 23.23 3.31
C ARG A 573 32.73 23.34 4.15
N PRO A 574 33.92 23.05 3.59
CA PRO A 574 35.19 23.27 4.27
C PRO A 574 35.21 24.67 4.89
N GLY A 575 35.42 24.73 6.20
CA GLY A 575 35.01 25.89 6.99
C GLY A 575 35.62 27.20 6.49
N ALA A 576 34.76 28.19 6.23
CA ALA A 576 35.22 29.56 6.16
C ALA A 576 35.95 29.89 7.48
N PRO A 577 37.11 30.56 7.45
CA PRO A 577 37.91 30.79 8.65
C PRO A 577 37.08 31.55 9.68
N ARG A 578 37.15 31.11 10.95
CA ARG A 578 36.57 31.86 12.06
C ARG A 578 37.24 33.23 12.10
N ALA A 579 36.45 34.29 12.07
CA ALA A 579 36.96 35.62 12.38
C ALA A 579 37.39 35.64 13.85
N ASP A 580 38.65 35.99 14.11
CA ASP A 580 39.19 36.03 15.47
C ASP A 580 38.47 37.06 16.33
N ALA A 581 38.09 36.67 17.54
CA ALA A 581 37.66 37.60 18.56
C ALA A 581 38.90 38.34 19.10
N PRO A 582 38.88 39.69 19.21
CA PRO A 582 40.05 40.44 19.66
C PRO A 582 40.40 40.08 21.10
N GLY A 583 41.65 39.65 21.32
CA GLY A 583 42.13 39.20 22.62
C GLY A 583 42.24 40.32 23.66
N ALA A 584 41.90 40.03 24.91
CA ALA A 584 42.03 40.97 26.02
C ALA A 584 43.50 41.09 26.47
N GLY A 585 44.11 42.26 26.25
CA GLY A 585 45.39 42.65 26.84
C GLY A 585 45.21 43.45 28.15
N PRO A 586 46.14 43.35 29.13
CA PRO A 586 46.03 44.05 30.41
C PRO A 586 46.34 45.56 30.29
N PRO A 587 45.86 46.40 31.23
CA PRO A 587 45.93 47.86 31.13
C PRO A 587 47.27 48.46 31.61
N PRO A 588 47.83 49.45 30.89
CA PRO A 588 48.74 50.44 31.45
C PRO A 588 47.98 51.56 32.19
N ASN A 589 48.70 52.48 32.83
CA ASN A 589 48.19 53.23 34.00
C ASN A 589 48.39 54.77 33.90
N VAL A 590 47.58 55.51 34.67
CA VAL A 590 47.76 56.92 35.14
C VAL A 590 47.43 58.12 34.20
N THR A 591 46.81 59.13 34.83
CA THR A 591 46.63 60.57 34.50
C THR A 591 45.53 61.05 33.53
N ALA A 592 44.95 62.20 33.92
CA ALA A 592 43.88 62.98 33.28
C ALA A 592 44.47 64.29 32.68
N PRO A 593 43.72 65.26 32.07
CA PRO A 593 42.46 65.84 32.58
C PRO A 593 41.33 66.17 31.56
N VAL A 594 40.21 66.58 32.17
CA VAL A 594 38.94 67.19 31.68
C VAL A 594 39.15 68.71 31.39
N PRO A 595 38.25 69.51 30.73
CA PRO A 595 36.96 69.27 30.01
C PRO A 595 36.91 69.83 28.55
N ALA A 596 35.77 69.66 27.85
CA ALA A 596 35.05 70.78 27.19
C ALA A 596 33.61 70.42 26.76
N HIS A 597 32.71 71.41 26.74
CA HIS A 597 31.44 71.40 25.99
C HIS A 597 31.74 71.61 24.46
N HIS A 598 30.82 71.59 23.49
CA HIS A 598 29.41 72.01 23.49
C HIS A 598 28.72 71.68 22.14
N ARG A 599 27.42 71.34 22.15
CA ARG A 599 26.47 71.37 21.00
C ARG A 599 26.74 70.33 19.87
N THR A 600 25.76 69.90 19.08
CA THR A 600 24.32 70.30 19.03
C THR A 600 23.44 69.06 18.95
#